data_AF-A0A9X8QVG1-F1
#
_entry.id   AF-A0A9X8QVG1-F1
#
_cell.length_a   1.000
_cell.length_b   1.000
_cell.length_c   1.000
_cell.angle_alpha   90.00
_cell.angle_beta   90.00
_cell.angle_gamma   90.00
#
_symmetry.space_group_name_H-M   'P 1'
#
loop_
_entity.id
_entity.type
_entity.pdbx_description
1 polymer ?
#
loop_
_entity_poly.entity_id
_entity_poly.type
_entity_poly.pdbx_seq_one_letter_code
_entity_poly.pdbx_strand_id
1 'polypeptide(L)'
;MPLIEALRREVAEETGLAVSSVGDYLGHFDYRSGSGRATRQFNFAATVTEADEPVKLTEHDAHLWADHSEQDRVSSATRAVLDAWGHRAA
;
A
#
# COMPACT_ATOMS: atom_id res chain seq x y z
N MET A 1 -3.41 -0.05 18.65
CA MET A 1 -3.63 0.90 17.55
C MET A 1 -4.58 0.27 16.55
N PRO A 2 -5.70 0.90 16.17
CA PRO A 2 -6.58 0.41 15.11
C PRO A 2 -5.85 0.34 13.76
N LEU A 3 -6.24 -0.58 12.87
CA LEU A 3 -5.58 -0.77 11.57
C LEU A 3 -5.55 0.50 10.71
N ILE A 4 -6.59 1.33 10.80
CA ILE A 4 -6.68 2.60 10.06
C ILE A 4 -5.67 3.63 10.55
N GLU A 5 -5.41 3.69 11.85
CA GLU A 5 -4.41 4.58 12.42
C GLU A 5 -3.01 4.11 12.04
N ALA A 6 -2.77 2.80 12.10
CA ALA A 6 -1.52 2.21 11.63
C ALA A 6 -1.28 2.52 10.14
N LEU A 7 -2.28 2.32 9.27
CA LEU A 7 -2.17 2.64 7.85
C LEU A 7 -1.80 4.11 7.60
N ARG A 8 -2.47 5.05 8.28
CA ARG A 8 -2.17 6.49 8.15
C ARG A 8 -0.73 6.81 8.54
N ARG A 9 -0.27 6.19 9.64
CA ARG A 9 1.09 6.37 10.15
C ARG A 9 2.14 5.79 9.21
N GLU A 10 2.02 4.53 8.79
CA GLU A 10 3.03 3.91 7.91
C GLU A 10 3.14 4.63 6.57
N VAL A 11 2.02 5.04 5.96
CA VAL A 11 2.06 5.80 4.70
C VAL A 11 2.83 7.11 4.89
N ALA A 12 2.60 7.83 5.99
CA ALA A 12 3.32 9.07 6.27
C ALA A 12 4.81 8.84 6.55
N GLU A 13 5.16 7.79 7.31
CA GLU A 13 6.55 7.44 7.63
C GLU A 13 7.34 7.01 6.39
N GLU A 14 6.76 6.16 5.52
CA GLU A 14 7.47 5.58 4.37
C GLU A 14 7.48 6.49 3.14
N THR A 15 6.49 7.37 2.96
CA THR A 15 6.32 8.15 1.72
C THR A 15 6.25 9.67 1.93
N GLY A 16 6.07 10.13 3.18
CA GLY A 16 5.79 11.53 3.49
C GLY A 16 4.36 11.99 3.16
N LEU A 17 3.51 11.13 2.60
CA LEU A 17 2.16 11.48 2.17
C LEU A 17 1.15 11.37 3.31
N ALA A 18 0.16 12.27 3.30
CA ALA A 18 -0.97 12.22 4.22
C ALA A 18 -2.18 11.52 3.58
N VAL A 19 -2.68 10.48 4.23
CA VAL A 19 -3.93 9.80 3.82
C VAL A 19 -5.14 10.68 4.18
N SER A 20 -5.87 11.14 3.16
CA SER A 20 -7.07 11.96 3.30
C SER A 20 -8.31 11.13 3.58
N SER A 21 -8.45 9.98 2.92
CA SER A 21 -9.53 9.02 3.15
C SER A 21 -9.07 7.57 2.99
N VAL A 22 -9.68 6.67 3.76
CA VAL A 22 -9.52 5.22 3.59
C VAL A 22 -10.84 4.66 3.08
N GLY A 23 -10.76 3.94 1.97
CA GLY A 23 -11.88 3.28 1.31
C GLY A 23 -11.97 1.80 1.67
N ASP A 24 -12.25 0.98 0.66
CA ASP A 24 -12.52 -0.44 0.84
C ASP A 24 -11.33 -1.23 1.41
N TYR A 25 -11.66 -2.20 2.26
CA TYR A 25 -10.74 -3.27 2.62
C TYR A 25 -10.60 -4.24 1.43
N LEU A 26 -9.36 -4.47 1.00
CA LEU A 26 -9.02 -5.26 -0.19
C LEU A 26 -8.57 -6.68 0.13
N GLY A 27 -8.49 -7.03 1.42
CA GLY A 27 -8.07 -8.36 1.87
C GLY A 27 -6.72 -8.36 2.58
N HIS A 28 -6.22 -9.54 2.87
CA HIS A 28 -4.93 -9.73 3.51
C HIS A 28 -4.21 -10.93 2.93
N PHE A 29 -2.90 -10.97 3.15
CA PHE A 29 -2.10 -12.15 2.93
C PHE A 29 -1.03 -12.27 4.02
N ASP A 30 -0.55 -13.50 4.21
CA ASP A 30 0.49 -13.84 5.17
C ASP A 30 1.83 -14.06 4.46
N TYR A 31 2.90 -13.61 5.08
CA TYR A 31 4.26 -13.79 4.58
C TYR A 31 5.27 -13.86 5.74
N ARG A 32 6.51 -14.19 5.41
CA ARG A 32 7.64 -14.10 6.33
C ARG A 32 8.38 -12.78 6.06
N SER A 33 8.51 -11.94 7.09
CA SER A 33 9.28 -10.70 6.98
C SER A 33 10.76 -10.97 6.73
N GLY A 34 11.53 -9.94 6.38
CA GLY A 34 13.01 -10.04 6.27
C GLY A 34 13.69 -10.52 7.56
N SER A 35 13.06 -10.30 8.72
CA SER A 35 13.48 -10.81 10.03
C SER A 35 12.98 -12.22 10.38
N GLY A 36 12.29 -12.90 9.46
CA GLY A 36 11.76 -14.27 9.64
C GLY A 36 10.43 -14.37 10.40
N ARG A 37 9.87 -13.24 10.85
CA ARG A 37 8.63 -13.20 11.62
C ARG A 37 7.42 -13.50 10.73
N ALA A 38 6.51 -14.33 11.22
CA ALA A 38 5.20 -14.51 10.59
C ALA A 38 4.44 -13.18 10.63
N THR A 39 4.09 -12.66 9.46
CA THR A 39 3.51 -11.33 9.29
C THR A 39 2.28 -11.42 8.43
N ARG A 40 1.23 -10.67 8.80
CA ARG A 40 0.01 -10.49 8.01
C ARG A 40 -0.06 -9.05 7.53
N GLN A 41 -0.20 -8.85 6.23
CA GLN A 41 -0.44 -7.52 5.64
C GLN A 41 -1.94 -7.35 5.36
N PHE A 42 -2.52 -6.26 5.85
CA PHE A 42 -3.90 -5.86 5.58
C PHE A 42 -3.90 -4.73 4.55
N ASN A 43 -4.65 -4.89 3.47
CA ASN A 43 -4.62 -3.99 2.33
C ASN A 43 -5.92 -3.17 2.25
N PHE A 44 -5.81 -1.88 1.95
CA PHE A 44 -6.93 -0.96 1.86
C PHE A 44 -6.74 -0.05 0.65
N ALA A 45 -7.84 0.33 0.01
CA ALA A 45 -7.84 1.48 -0.89
C ALA A 45 -7.70 2.75 -0.04
N ALA A 46 -6.86 3.69 -0.47
CA ALA A 46 -6.67 4.95 0.23
C ALA A 46 -6.48 6.08 -0.77
N THR A 47 -6.97 7.25 -0.41
CA THR A 47 -6.68 8.50 -1.11
C THR A 47 -5.68 9.27 -0.27
N VAL A 48 -4.65 9.79 -0.94
CA VAL A 48 -3.69 10.70 -0.33
C VAL A 48 -4.00 12.11 -0.79
N THR A 49 -3.71 13.10 0.06
CA THR A 49 -3.63 14.47 -0.43
C THR A 49 -2.33 14.58 -1.20
N GLU A 50 -2.41 14.74 -2.52
CA GLU A 50 -1.28 15.23 -3.29
C GLU A 50 -1.01 16.66 -2.82
N ALA A 51 -0.01 16.82 -1.96
CA ALA A 51 0.60 18.12 -1.76
C ALA A 51 1.44 18.42 -3.00
N ASP A 52 1.79 19.68 -3.23
CA ASP A 52 2.83 20.08 -4.20
C ASP A 52 4.22 19.45 -3.90
N GLU A 53 4.32 18.57 -2.89
CA GLU A 53 5.54 17.89 -2.47
C GLU A 53 5.64 16.46 -3.03
N PRO A 54 6.82 16.08 -3.56
CA PRO A 54 7.05 14.74 -4.08
C PRO A 54 7.13 13.69 -2.96
N VAL A 55 6.91 12.42 -3.31
CA VAL A 55 7.14 11.25 -2.43
C VAL A 55 8.56 11.31 -1.84
N LYS A 56 8.66 11.23 -0.52
CA LYS A 56 9.93 11.20 0.24
C LYS A 56 10.08 9.85 0.92
N LEU A 57 10.98 9.02 0.41
CA LEU A 57 11.23 7.69 0.94
C LEU A 57 12.20 7.72 2.12
N THR A 58 11.89 6.95 3.16
CA THR A 58 12.72 6.81 4.36
C THR A 58 13.32 5.40 4.47
N GLU A 59 12.56 4.36 4.12
CA GLU A 59 12.98 2.96 4.23
C GLU A 59 13.28 2.30 2.87
N HIS A 60 12.87 2.91 1.76
CA HIS A 60 12.95 2.34 0.42
C HIS A 60 13.84 3.16 -0.51
N ASP A 61 14.48 2.49 -1.48
CA ASP A 61 15.43 3.13 -2.40
C ASP A 61 14.77 3.84 -3.59
N ALA A 62 13.55 3.42 -3.98
CA ALA A 62 12.86 3.93 -5.16
C ALA A 62 11.34 3.77 -5.04
N HIS A 63 10.60 4.61 -5.78
CA HIS A 63 9.14 4.52 -5.92
C HIS A 63 8.72 4.72 -7.38
N LEU A 64 7.49 4.31 -7.68
CA LEU A 64 6.83 4.53 -8.95
C LEU A 64 5.33 4.71 -8.71
N TRP A 65 4.74 5.77 -9.26
CA TRP A 65 3.29 5.81 -9.48
C TRP A 65 2.98 4.93 -10.69
N ALA A 66 2.23 3.86 -10.47
CA ALA A 66 2.02 2.79 -11.44
C ALA A 66 0.54 2.66 -11.82
N ASP A 67 0.28 2.43 -13.11
CA ASP A 67 -1.02 1.97 -13.59
C ASP A 67 -1.07 0.43 -13.67
N HIS A 68 -2.17 -0.11 -14.21
CA HIS A 68 -2.40 -1.56 -14.29
C HIS A 68 -1.34 -2.31 -15.12
N SER A 69 -0.69 -1.65 -16.08
CA SER A 69 0.35 -2.27 -16.93
C SER A 69 1.65 -2.56 -16.19
N GLU A 70 1.92 -1.87 -15.07
CA GLU A 70 3.14 -2.00 -14.29
C GLU A 70 3.01 -2.99 -13.10
N GLN A 71 1.85 -3.65 -12.95
CA GLN A 71 1.61 -4.61 -11.87
C GLN A 71 2.53 -5.84 -11.91
N ASP A 72 3.24 -6.05 -13.03
CA ASP A 72 4.25 -7.10 -13.13
C ASP A 72 5.44 -6.92 -12.17
N ARG A 73 5.60 -5.73 -11.61
CA ARG A 73 6.76 -5.33 -10.80
C ARG A 73 6.59 -5.57 -9.30
N VAL A 74 5.44 -6.07 -8.86
CA VAL A 74 5.16 -6.41 -7.46
C VAL A 74 5.11 -7.92 -7.25
N SER A 75 5.11 -8.35 -5.98
CA SER A 75 4.94 -9.77 -5.65
C SER A 75 3.61 -10.33 -6.17
N SER A 76 3.54 -11.65 -6.38
CA SER A 76 2.29 -12.32 -6.78
C SER A 76 1.15 -12.12 -5.77
N ALA A 77 1.47 -12.02 -4.48
CA ALA A 77 0.49 -11.75 -3.42
C ALA A 77 -0.09 -10.33 -3.52
N THR A 78 0.76 -9.32 -3.73
CA THR A 78 0.32 -7.94 -3.94
C THR A 78 -0.50 -7.80 -5.21
N ARG A 79 -0.06 -8.43 -6.30
CA ARG A 79 -0.79 -8.43 -7.57
C ARG A 79 -2.19 -9.02 -7.42
N ALA A 80 -2.34 -10.14 -6.71
CA ALA A 80 -3.67 -10.73 -6.50
C ALA A 80 -4.65 -9.78 -5.77
N VAL A 81 -4.14 -8.93 -4.88
CA VAL A 81 -4.95 -7.88 -4.24
C VAL A 81 -5.34 -6.79 -5.25
N LEU A 82 -4.41 -6.36 -6.10
CA LEU A 82 -4.66 -5.34 -7.13
C LEU A 82 -5.64 -5.83 -8.20
N ASP A 83 -5.49 -7.07 -8.68
CA ASP A 83 -6.41 -7.71 -9.63
C ASP A 83 -7.84 -7.78 -9.05
N ALA A 84 -7.96 -8.23 -7.80
CA ALA A 84 -9.24 -8.32 -7.11
C ALA A 84 -9.90 -6.95 -6.92
N TRP A 85 -9.12 -5.89 -6.68
CA TRP A 85 -9.63 -4.53 -6.58
C TRP A 85 -10.02 -3.96 -7.94
N GLY A 86 -9.21 -4.14 -8.98
CA GLY A 86 -9.49 -3.67 -10.34
C GLY A 86 -10.81 -4.21 -10.89
N HIS A 87 -11.12 -5.48 -10.63
CA HIS A 87 -12.41 -6.08 -11.00
C HIS A 87 -13.63 -5.49 -10.26
N ARG A 88 -13.44 -4.81 -9.13
CA ARG A 88 -14.53 -4.20 -8.33
C ARG A 88 -14.79 -2.74 -8.72
N ALA A 89 -13.81 -2.09 -9.34
CA ALA A 89 -13.90 -0.70 -9.78
C ALA A 89 -14.40 -0.55 -11.24
N ALA A 90 -14.61 -1.67 -11.94
CA ALA A 90 -15.06 -1.73 -13.34
C ALA A 90 -16.59 -1.88 -13.48
#